data_AF-A0AB32X0D7-F1
#
_entry.id   AF-A0AB32X0D7-F1
#
_cell.length_a   1.000
_cell.length_b   1.000
_cell.length_c   1.000
_cell.angle_alpha   90.00
_cell.angle_beta   90.00
_cell.angle_gamma   90.00
#
_symmetry.space_group_name_H-M   'P 1'
#
loop_
_entity.id
_entity.type
_entity.pdbx_description
1 polymer ?
#
loop_
_entity_poly.entity_id
_entity_poly.type
_entity_poly.pdbx_seq_one_letter_code
_entity_poly.pdbx_strand_id
1 'polypeptide(L)'
;MASSLNLTTMSFNLPFCHSYHSSSTRLSRDSLQLPQFNKLGKALKLSSTQNISGFPSFVSYKLCTITPAPQRLQSLTVFAAKGYKMKTHKASAKRFRVTGRGKIVRRRAGKQHLLAKKNTKRKLRLSKMHAVSRNDYDNVIGALPYLKVNRNAK
;
A
#
# COMPACT_ATOMS: atom_id res chain seq x y z
N MET A 1 -65.48 30.03 -3.80
CA MET A 1 -64.23 29.72 -3.07
C MET A 1 -63.36 28.88 -3.99
N ALA A 2 -62.48 29.50 -4.77
CA ALA A 2 -61.56 28.81 -5.68
C ALA A 2 -60.13 29.02 -5.16
N SER A 3 -59.48 27.94 -4.75
CA SER A 3 -58.12 27.92 -4.23
C SER A 3 -57.15 27.63 -5.38
N SER A 4 -56.37 28.63 -5.78
CA SER A 4 -55.24 28.47 -6.71
C SER A 4 -53.99 28.04 -5.93
N LEU A 5 -53.45 26.87 -6.27
CA LEU A 5 -52.18 26.37 -5.74
C LEU A 5 -51.03 26.94 -6.60
N ASN A 6 -50.21 27.81 -6.02
CA ASN A 6 -48.98 28.28 -6.64
C ASN A 6 -47.86 27.25 -6.39
N LEU A 7 -47.38 26.60 -7.45
CA LEU A 7 -46.18 25.76 -7.43
C LEU A 7 -44.97 26.64 -7.79
N THR A 8 -44.09 26.86 -6.81
CA THR A 8 -42.86 27.64 -6.99
C THR A 8 -41.71 26.71 -7.39
N THR A 9 -41.33 26.74 -8.67
CA THR A 9 -40.15 26.00 -9.18
C THR A 9 -38.90 26.81 -8.89
N MET A 10 -38.06 26.35 -7.95
CA MET A 10 -36.74 26.93 -7.68
C MET A 10 -35.68 26.20 -8.51
N SER A 11 -35.24 26.82 -9.61
CA SER A 11 -34.09 26.37 -10.40
C SER A 11 -32.79 26.94 -9.81
N PHE A 12 -31.95 26.09 -9.22
CA PHE A 12 -30.60 26.47 -8.80
C PHE A 12 -29.62 26.23 -9.95
N ASN A 13 -29.19 27.30 -10.61
CA ASN A 13 -28.03 27.28 -11.51
C ASN A 13 -26.74 27.33 -10.66
N LEU A 14 -25.92 26.28 -10.76
CA LEU A 14 -24.57 26.25 -10.18
C LEU A 14 -23.53 26.43 -11.31
N PRO A 15 -22.56 27.35 -11.19
CA PRO A 15 -21.48 27.48 -12.16
C PRO A 15 -20.45 26.38 -11.91
N PHE A 16 -20.33 25.43 -12.84
CA PHE A 16 -19.32 24.39 -12.82
C PHE A 16 -18.00 24.96 -13.37
N CYS A 17 -17.15 25.49 -12.49
CA CYS A 17 -15.79 25.88 -12.88
C CYS A 17 -14.87 24.65 -12.81
N HIS A 18 -14.62 24.03 -13.96
CA HIS A 18 -13.53 23.07 -14.14
C HIS A 18 -12.27 23.81 -14.62
N SER A 19 -11.33 24.01 -13.70
CA SER A 19 -9.96 24.42 -14.03
C SER A 19 -9.23 23.24 -14.68
N TYR A 20 -9.16 23.23 -16.01
CA TYR A 20 -8.27 22.35 -16.75
C TYR A 20 -6.85 22.92 -16.67
N HIS A 21 -5.95 22.21 -16.01
CA HIS A 21 -4.50 22.37 -16.22
C HIS A 21 -4.00 21.17 -17.02
N SER A 22 -3.73 21.41 -18.31
CA SER A 22 -3.12 20.45 -19.23
C SER A 22 -1.62 20.68 -19.25
N SER A 23 -0.86 19.84 -18.55
CA SER A 23 0.61 19.80 -18.68
C SER A 23 1.00 18.55 -19.47
N SER A 24 1.13 18.72 -20.79
CA SER A 24 1.63 17.72 -21.72
C SER A 24 3.15 17.77 -21.75
N THR A 25 3.84 16.82 -21.12
CA THR A 25 5.24 16.51 -21.44
C THR A 25 5.29 15.25 -22.29
N ARG A 26 5.58 15.44 -23.59
CA ARG A 26 5.91 14.38 -24.53
C ARG A 26 7.26 13.78 -24.13
N LEU A 27 7.29 12.50 -23.81
CA LEU A 27 8.54 11.75 -23.77
C LEU A 27 8.69 10.97 -25.09
N SER A 28 9.88 11.08 -25.65
CA SER A 28 10.35 10.56 -26.92
C SER A 28 10.23 9.04 -26.96
N ARG A 29 9.82 8.56 -28.14
CA ARG A 29 9.68 7.15 -28.48
C ARG A 29 11.04 6.62 -28.90
N ASP A 30 11.89 6.27 -27.94
CA ASP A 30 13.15 5.57 -28.23
C ASP A 30 12.88 4.07 -28.32
N SER A 31 12.99 3.56 -29.54
CA SER A 31 12.93 2.14 -29.88
C SER A 31 14.17 1.43 -29.33
N LEU A 32 13.99 0.57 -28.33
CA LEU A 32 15.04 -0.35 -27.90
C LEU A 32 15.20 -1.47 -28.94
N GLN A 33 16.35 -1.51 -29.63
CA GLN A 33 16.78 -2.68 -30.41
C GLN A 33 17.45 -3.70 -29.49
N LEU A 34 17.10 -4.97 -29.64
CA LEU A 34 17.79 -6.11 -29.02
C LEU A 34 18.79 -6.71 -30.02
N PRO A 35 20.01 -7.09 -29.61
CA PRO A 35 20.96 -7.71 -30.52
C PRO A 35 20.59 -9.17 -30.83
N GLN A 36 20.67 -9.54 -32.10
CA GLN A 36 20.57 -10.92 -32.58
C GLN A 36 21.82 -11.72 -32.17
N PHE A 37 21.60 -12.81 -31.45
CA PHE A 37 22.62 -13.82 -31.18
C PHE A 37 22.76 -14.76 -32.38
N ASN A 38 23.86 -14.63 -33.13
CA ASN A 38 24.25 -15.64 -34.11
C ASN A 38 25.08 -16.73 -33.43
N LYS A 39 24.68 -17.98 -33.64
CA LYS A 39 25.29 -19.16 -33.03
C LYS A 39 26.28 -19.82 -34.00
N LEU A 40 27.41 -20.19 -33.41
CA LEU A 40 28.23 -21.37 -33.69
C LEU A 40 29.42 -21.23 -34.66
N GLY A 41 30.62 -21.49 -34.12
CA GLY A 41 31.75 -21.95 -34.91
C GLY A 41 33.14 -21.85 -34.25
N LYS A 42 33.55 -22.96 -33.62
CA LYS A 42 34.94 -23.45 -33.44
C LYS A 42 35.74 -23.02 -32.20
N ALA A 43 36.30 -24.05 -31.56
CA ALA A 43 37.08 -24.05 -30.33
C ALA A 43 38.55 -23.70 -30.59
N LEU A 44 39.17 -22.99 -29.64
CA LEU A 44 40.61 -22.97 -29.45
C LEU A 44 40.93 -23.17 -27.96
N LYS A 45 41.46 -24.36 -27.67
CA LYS A 45 42.11 -24.71 -26.40
C LYS A 45 43.49 -24.05 -26.39
N LEU A 46 43.74 -23.11 -25.49
CA LEU A 46 45.09 -22.74 -25.06
C LEU A 46 45.12 -22.56 -23.55
N SER A 47 45.76 -23.52 -22.90
CA SER A 47 46.29 -23.47 -21.54
C SER A 47 47.47 -22.51 -21.50
N SER A 48 47.45 -21.51 -20.62
CA SER A 48 48.69 -20.91 -20.12
C SER A 48 48.44 -20.21 -18.78
N THR A 49 49.11 -20.75 -17.78
CA THR A 49 49.31 -20.22 -16.43
C THR A 49 50.23 -19.00 -16.47
N GLN A 50 49.84 -17.88 -15.86
CA GLN A 50 50.81 -16.96 -15.25
C GLN A 50 50.26 -16.34 -13.95
N ASN A 51 50.96 -16.66 -12.86
CA ASN A 51 50.92 -16.00 -11.56
C ASN A 51 51.31 -14.53 -11.71
N ILE A 52 50.55 -13.62 -11.09
CA ILE A 52 51.13 -12.35 -10.60
C ILE A 52 50.84 -12.29 -9.11
N SER A 53 51.83 -12.72 -8.35
CA SER A 53 52.02 -12.45 -6.94
C SER A 53 52.05 -10.95 -6.68
N GLY A 54 51.37 -10.49 -5.63
CA GLY A 54 51.53 -9.11 -5.15
C GLY A 54 50.54 -8.70 -4.06
N PHE A 55 50.58 -9.34 -2.89
CA PHE A 55 50.23 -8.68 -1.63
C PHE A 55 51.52 -8.08 -1.06
N PRO A 56 51.51 -6.86 -0.46
CA PRO A 56 51.01 -6.68 0.92
C PRO A 56 50.14 -5.40 1.09
N SER A 57 49.01 -5.48 1.80
CA SER A 57 48.83 -5.15 3.23
C SER A 57 48.42 -3.70 3.52
N PHE A 58 47.18 -3.58 4.03
CA PHE A 58 46.76 -2.71 5.13
C PHE A 58 47.42 -1.32 5.28
N VAL A 59 46.72 -0.28 4.80
CA VAL A 59 46.74 1.02 5.47
C VAL A 59 45.31 1.42 5.78
N SER A 60 44.96 1.22 7.05
CA SER A 60 43.71 1.66 7.65
C SER A 60 43.79 3.17 7.92
N TYR A 61 43.30 4.00 6.99
CA TYR A 61 42.99 5.38 7.33
C TYR A 61 41.72 5.38 8.19
N LYS A 62 41.86 5.76 9.48
CA LYS A 62 40.74 6.04 10.38
C LYS A 62 39.86 7.13 9.76
N LEU A 63 38.74 6.74 9.16
CA LEU A 63 37.61 7.65 9.01
C LEU A 63 36.82 7.61 10.31
N CYS A 64 36.84 8.74 11.03
CA CYS A 64 35.97 9.00 12.16
C CYS A 64 34.52 8.90 11.67
N THR A 65 33.89 7.73 11.84
CA THR A 65 32.45 7.58 11.73
C THR A 65 31.82 8.27 12.92
N ILE A 66 31.37 9.50 12.69
CA ILE A 66 30.43 10.22 13.56
C ILE A 66 29.29 9.26 13.86
N THR A 67 29.27 8.71 15.07
CA THR A 67 28.17 7.89 15.55
C THR A 67 27.06 8.85 15.91
N PRO A 68 25.93 8.93 15.17
CA PRO A 68 24.80 9.71 15.65
C PRO A 68 24.34 9.06 16.95
N ALA A 69 24.41 9.83 18.05
CA ALA A 69 23.95 9.40 19.35
C ALA A 69 22.52 8.83 19.24
N PRO A 70 22.19 7.75 19.96
CA PRO A 70 20.86 7.17 19.91
C PRO A 70 19.86 8.23 20.40
N GLN A 71 19.16 8.85 19.45
CA GLN A 71 18.06 9.75 19.74
C GLN A 71 16.95 8.88 20.33
N ARG A 72 16.96 8.77 21.66
CA ARG A 72 15.93 8.16 22.48
C ARG A 72 14.61 8.78 22.04
N LEU A 73 13.83 8.04 21.25
CA LEU A 73 12.53 8.47 20.78
C LEU A 73 11.77 8.93 22.01
N GLN A 74 11.55 10.24 22.12
CA GLN A 74 10.77 10.78 23.20
C GLN A 74 9.38 10.19 23.02
N SER A 75 8.98 9.33 23.96
CA SER A 75 7.60 8.88 24.02
C SER A 75 6.79 10.15 24.08
N LEU A 76 5.97 10.40 23.05
CA LEU A 76 4.97 11.45 23.07
C LEU A 76 3.97 11.04 24.17
N THR A 77 4.33 11.31 25.41
CA THR A 77 3.52 11.00 26.57
C THR A 77 2.41 12.03 26.55
N VAL A 78 1.32 11.69 25.85
CA VAL A 78 0.11 12.49 25.82
C VAL A 78 -0.41 12.55 27.25
N PHE A 79 -0.31 13.72 27.90
CA PHE A 79 -0.99 13.98 29.17
C PHE A 79 -2.50 13.87 28.92
N ALA A 80 -3.05 12.69 29.15
CA ALA A 80 -4.48 12.48 29.04
C ALA A 80 -5.16 13.15 30.22
N ALA A 81 -5.99 14.16 29.95
CA ALA A 81 -6.85 14.76 30.98
C ALA A 81 -7.76 13.69 31.60
N LYS A 82 -8.02 13.80 32.91
CA LYS A 82 -8.88 12.87 33.66
C LYS A 82 -10.23 12.75 32.95
N GLY A 83 -10.60 11.53 32.56
CA GLY A 83 -11.83 11.24 31.82
C GLY A 83 -11.67 11.05 30.30
N TYR A 84 -10.48 11.24 29.72
CA TYR A 84 -10.23 10.85 28.33
C TYR A 84 -10.26 9.32 28.17
N LYS A 85 -11.24 8.81 27.42
CA LYS A 85 -11.32 7.41 27.00
C LYS A 85 -10.90 7.29 25.53
N MET A 86 -10.18 6.23 25.18
CA MET A 86 -9.75 5.99 23.80
C MET A 86 -10.95 6.01 22.84
N LYS A 87 -10.82 6.67 21.69
CA LYS A 87 -11.89 6.72 20.68
C LYS A 87 -11.66 5.64 19.63
N THR A 88 -12.74 4.97 19.22
CA THR A 88 -12.68 3.98 18.13
C THR A 88 -12.68 4.66 16.77
N HIS A 89 -11.76 4.27 15.89
CA HIS A 89 -11.76 4.76 14.51
C HIS A 89 -12.93 4.15 13.73
N LYS A 90 -14.00 4.95 13.54
CA LYS A 90 -15.27 4.45 12.99
C LYS A 90 -15.16 3.94 11.56
N ALA A 91 -14.28 4.51 10.73
CA ALA A 91 -14.10 4.02 9.36
C ALA A 91 -13.47 2.61 9.34
N SER A 92 -12.56 2.29 10.26
CA SER A 92 -12.04 0.93 10.43
C SER A 92 -13.11 -0.01 10.97
N ALA A 93 -13.92 0.44 11.94
CA ALA A 93 -14.97 -0.38 12.53
C ALA A 93 -16.04 -0.81 11.51
N LYS A 94 -16.32 0.02 10.50
CA LYS A 94 -17.22 -0.33 9.38
C LYS A 94 -16.66 -1.39 8.44
N ARG A 95 -15.33 -1.58 8.40
CA ARG A 95 -14.63 -2.45 7.43
C ARG A 95 -14.25 -3.80 8.00
N PHE A 96 -13.88 -3.86 9.28
CA PHE A 96 -13.37 -5.06 9.95
C PHE A 96 -14.34 -5.55 11.01
N ARG A 97 -14.47 -6.87 11.12
CA ARG A 97 -15.23 -7.51 12.20
C ARG A 97 -14.49 -8.73 12.73
N VAL A 98 -14.90 -9.20 13.90
CA VAL A 98 -14.33 -10.38 14.54
C VAL A 98 -15.32 -11.54 14.47
N THR A 99 -14.80 -12.75 14.25
CA THR A 99 -15.55 -14.00 14.34
C THR A 99 -15.70 -14.44 15.80
N GLY A 100 -16.61 -15.36 16.12
CA GLY A 100 -16.77 -15.85 17.50
C GLY A 100 -15.47 -16.40 18.13
N ARG A 101 -14.59 -16.99 17.32
CA ARG A 101 -13.27 -17.48 17.77
C ARG A 101 -12.22 -16.38 18.00
N GLY A 102 -12.48 -15.14 17.58
CA GLY A 102 -11.58 -14.01 17.77
C GLY A 102 -10.73 -13.61 16.55
N LYS A 103 -10.93 -14.19 15.36
CA LYS A 103 -10.20 -13.79 14.14
C LYS A 103 -10.78 -12.55 13.49
N ILE A 104 -9.92 -11.67 12.97
CA ILE A 104 -10.32 -10.47 12.21
C ILE A 104 -10.58 -10.84 10.74
N VAL A 105 -11.76 -10.47 10.24
CA VAL A 105 -12.19 -10.72 8.86
C VAL A 105 -12.63 -9.44 8.16
N ARG A 106 -12.46 -9.42 6.83
CA ARG A 106 -12.84 -8.32 5.93
C ARG A 106 -13.46 -8.84 4.63
N ARG A 107 -14.09 -7.95 3.88
CA ARG A 107 -14.46 -8.19 2.48
C ARG A 107 -13.25 -8.08 1.55
N ARG A 108 -13.29 -8.75 0.40
CA ARG A 108 -12.31 -8.56 -0.68
C ARG A 108 -12.77 -7.41 -1.58
N ALA A 109 -11.82 -6.62 -2.07
CA ALA A 109 -12.09 -5.46 -2.91
C ALA A 109 -12.39 -5.83 -4.37
N GLY A 110 -13.04 -4.93 -5.12
CA GLY A 110 -13.15 -5.04 -6.58
C GLY A 110 -14.39 -5.76 -7.12
N LYS A 111 -15.48 -5.88 -6.33
CA LYS A 111 -16.77 -6.46 -6.76
C LYS A 111 -17.93 -5.45 -6.78
N GLN A 112 -17.65 -4.17 -7.07
CA GLN A 112 -18.67 -3.12 -7.15
C GLN A 112 -19.13 -2.86 -8.60
N HIS A 113 -18.19 -2.55 -9.50
CA HIS A 113 -18.44 -2.25 -10.91
C HIS A 113 -17.49 -3.04 -11.83
N LEU A 114 -17.72 -2.98 -13.15
CA LEU A 114 -16.97 -3.72 -14.19
C LEU A 114 -16.95 -5.24 -13.91
N LEU A 115 -18.13 -5.82 -13.68
CA LEU A 115 -18.29 -7.23 -13.38
C LEU A 115 -18.36 -8.10 -14.64
N ALA A 116 -18.80 -7.53 -15.77
CA ALA A 116 -18.93 -8.23 -17.05
C ALA A 116 -17.57 -8.83 -17.51
N LYS A 117 -16.49 -8.04 -17.47
CA LYS A 117 -15.14 -8.49 -17.84
C LYS A 117 -14.48 -9.45 -16.84
N LYS A 118 -15.13 -9.77 -15.72
CA LYS A 118 -14.59 -10.65 -14.68
C LYS A 118 -15.25 -12.03 -14.79
N ASN A 119 -14.44 -13.06 -15.03
CA ASN A 119 -14.89 -14.45 -14.99
C ASN A 119 -15.63 -14.76 -13.65
N THR A 120 -16.67 -15.59 -13.73
CA THR A 120 -17.47 -16.09 -12.59
C THR A 120 -16.60 -16.63 -11.45
N LYS A 121 -15.53 -17.39 -11.73
CA LYS A 121 -14.57 -17.88 -10.71
C LYS A 121 -13.96 -16.72 -9.91
N ARG A 122 -13.58 -15.63 -10.58
CA ARG A 122 -13.06 -14.41 -9.93
C ARG A 122 -14.14 -13.72 -9.11
N LYS A 123 -15.37 -13.59 -9.63
CA LYS A 123 -16.50 -12.97 -8.90
C LYS A 123 -16.86 -13.74 -7.62
N LEU A 124 -16.86 -15.07 -7.65
CA LEU A 124 -17.09 -15.93 -6.49
C LEU A 124 -16.00 -15.75 -5.43
N ARG A 125 -14.73 -15.72 -5.86
CA ARG A 125 -13.58 -15.48 -5.00
C ARG A 125 -13.66 -14.12 -4.27
N LEU A 126 -14.21 -13.09 -4.92
CA LEU A 126 -14.35 -11.75 -4.34
C LEU A 126 -15.55 -11.60 -3.39
N SER A 127 -16.58 -12.45 -3.49
CA SER A 127 -17.72 -12.42 -2.55
C SER A 127 -17.39 -12.91 -1.16
N LYS A 128 -16.45 -13.86 -1.04
CA LYS A 128 -16.16 -14.52 0.23
C LYS A 128 -15.45 -13.56 1.19
N MET A 129 -15.79 -13.68 2.47
CA MET A 129 -15.03 -13.03 3.53
C MET A 129 -13.62 -13.63 3.61
N HIS A 130 -12.66 -12.81 4.02
CA HIS A 130 -11.27 -13.18 4.10
C HIS A 130 -10.66 -12.72 5.42
N ALA A 131 -9.78 -13.55 5.98
CA ALA A 131 -8.98 -13.15 7.13
C ALA A 131 -8.04 -11.98 6.75
N VAL A 132 -7.78 -11.10 7.72
CA VAL A 132 -6.76 -10.06 7.56
C VAL A 132 -5.36 -10.71 7.55
N SER A 133 -4.41 -10.14 6.80
CA SER A 133 -3.00 -10.55 6.77
C SER A 133 -2.35 -10.26 8.12
N ARG A 134 -1.40 -11.09 8.56
CA ARG A 134 -0.80 -10.91 9.89
C ARG A 134 -0.14 -9.54 10.08
N ASN A 135 0.51 -9.04 9.04
CA ASN A 135 1.20 -7.75 9.03
C ASN A 135 0.28 -6.55 9.32
N ASP A 136 -1.01 -6.64 8.97
CA ASP A 136 -1.95 -5.54 9.17
C ASP A 136 -2.63 -5.56 10.55
N TYR A 137 -2.38 -6.59 11.38
CA TYR A 137 -3.09 -6.74 12.66
C TYR A 137 -2.82 -5.58 13.61
N ASP A 138 -1.57 -5.15 13.72
CA ASP A 138 -1.20 -4.11 14.69
C ASP A 138 -1.85 -2.77 14.33
N ASN A 139 -1.92 -2.44 13.04
CA ASN A 139 -2.64 -1.26 12.53
C ASN A 139 -4.14 -1.31 12.85
N VAL A 140 -4.78 -2.47 12.64
CA VAL A 140 -6.22 -2.63 12.87
C VAL A 140 -6.55 -2.59 14.37
N ILE A 141 -5.76 -3.27 15.20
CA ILE A 141 -5.95 -3.34 16.65
C ILE A 141 -5.72 -1.95 17.27
N GLY A 142 -4.68 -1.23 16.86
CA GLY A 142 -4.42 0.13 17.33
C GLY A 142 -5.56 1.10 17.01
N ALA A 143 -6.20 0.96 15.84
CA ALA A 143 -7.34 1.79 15.45
C ALA A 143 -8.66 1.40 16.17
N LEU A 144 -8.76 0.16 16.68
CA LEU A 144 -9.97 -0.43 17.25
C LEU A 144 -9.73 -0.94 18.68
N PRO A 145 -9.51 -0.04 19.65
CA PRO A 145 -9.04 -0.41 20.99
C PRO A 145 -10.02 -1.28 21.80
N TYR A 146 -11.33 -1.20 21.51
CA TYR A 146 -12.36 -1.97 22.20
C TYR A 146 -12.77 -3.25 21.48
N LEU A 147 -12.08 -3.62 20.39
CA LEU A 147 -12.38 -4.83 19.63
C LEU A 147 -11.63 -6.03 20.24
N LYS A 148 -12.38 -7.03 20.74
CA LYS A 148 -11.78 -8.26 21.32
C LYS A 148 -11.27 -9.18 20.21
N VAL A 149 -9.96 -9.45 20.18
CA VAL A 149 -9.29 -10.26 19.14
C VAL A 149 -8.44 -11.36 19.79
N ASN A 150 -8.45 -12.56 19.20
CA ASN A 150 -7.55 -13.65 19.57
C ASN A 150 -6.49 -13.85 18.47
N ARG A 151 -5.23 -13.52 18.76
CA ARG A 151 -4.11 -13.61 17.81
C ARG A 151 -3.73 -15.04 17.43
N ASN A 152 -4.18 -16.04 18.21
CA ASN A 152 -3.84 -17.45 18.04
C ASN A 152 -4.95 -18.24 17.35
N ALA A 153 -6.08 -17.60 17.05
CA ALA A 153 -7.21 -18.26 16.41
C ALA A 153 -6.85 -18.64 14.96
N LYS A 154 -6.65 -19.95 14.71
CA LYS A 154 -6.37 -20.55 13.40
C LYS A 154 -7.62 -20.95 12.65
#